data_AF-A0A8C1VLC1-F1
#
_entry.id   AF-A0A8C1VLC1-F1
#
_cell.length_a   1.000
_cell.length_b   1.000
_cell.length_c   1.000
_cell.angle_alpha   90.00
_cell.angle_beta   90.00
_cell.angle_gamma   90.00
#
_symmetry.space_group_name_H-M   'P 1'
#
loop_
_entity.id
_entity.type
_entity.pdbx_description
1 polymer ?
#
loop_
_entity_poly.entity_id
_entity_poly.type
_entity_poly.pdbx_seq_one_letter_code
_entity_poly.pdbx_strand_id
1 'polypeptide(L)'
;MSRRRHSDEGDAGSQPHKRRRTSEPIEIEDRLESLICRVGEKSTSSLESNLEGLAGVLEADLPNYKGKILRILCAVARLLPEKLTVYTTLVGLLNARNYNFGGEFVEAMIRQLKETLKSNLYSEALYLVRFLSDLVNCHVIAAPSMVAMFENFVSVTQEEDIPQVRSDWYVYAVLSSLPWVGKELYEKKDVEMDRLFNQIEGYLKRRQKTHVPMLQVWTAEKPHPQEEVRVRPQSSSMTVTLPLSSNKISITGPVMPGSHSVERFVIEENLHCIIKSHWRERKTCAAQLLSYPGKNKIPLNYHIVEVIFGELFQLPSPPHIDVMYTALLIELCKLQPGSLPQVLAQATEMMYMRLDTMNTICIDRLINWFSHHLSNFQFRWSWDDWADCLTQDIEKPKPKFVKEVLEKCMRLSYHQRIVDIVPPSFSALIPANPHLLHECKCSGFLYVTALLVSIQMRAMASTL
;
A
#
# COMPACT_ATOMS: atom_id res chain seq x y z
N MET A 1 80.82 -24.89 2.12
CA MET A 1 81.06 -26.06 1.22
C MET A 1 80.21 -27.24 1.72
N SER A 2 79.71 -28.05 0.78
CA SER A 2 79.16 -29.42 0.97
C SER A 2 77.66 -29.62 1.29
N ARG A 3 76.88 -29.81 0.21
CA ARG A 3 75.98 -30.95 -0.16
C ARG A 3 75.18 -31.76 0.90
N ARG A 4 73.87 -31.93 0.55
CA ARG A 4 72.91 -33.09 0.71
C ARG A 4 72.22 -33.26 2.09
N ARG A 5 70.95 -33.70 2.25
CA ARG A 5 69.69 -33.87 1.45
C ARG A 5 68.64 -34.53 2.39
N HIS A 6 67.39 -34.05 2.46
CA HIS A 6 66.16 -34.85 2.70
C HIS A 6 64.94 -33.92 2.52
N SER A 7 64.32 -33.88 1.33
CA SER A 7 63.07 -34.57 0.93
C SER A 7 61.82 -33.97 1.59
N ASP A 8 61.19 -33.07 0.85
CA ASP A 8 59.93 -32.37 1.16
C ASP A 8 58.80 -33.09 0.40
N GLU A 9 57.81 -33.64 1.10
CA GLU A 9 56.58 -34.16 0.49
C GLU A 9 55.57 -33.01 0.36
N GLY A 10 55.43 -32.48 -0.85
CA GLY A 10 54.34 -31.58 -1.23
C GLY A 10 53.34 -32.32 -2.10
N ASP A 11 52.24 -32.80 -1.50
CA ASP A 11 51.08 -33.31 -2.22
C ASP A 11 50.26 -32.12 -2.77
N ALA A 12 50.47 -31.80 -4.05
CA ALA A 12 49.71 -30.79 -4.78
C ALA A 12 48.50 -31.44 -5.46
N GLY A 13 47.47 -31.74 -4.68
CA GLY A 13 46.13 -32.09 -5.17
C GLY A 13 45.28 -30.85 -5.41
N SER A 14 45.33 -30.30 -6.62
CA SER A 14 44.43 -29.24 -7.08
C SER A 14 43.00 -29.77 -7.27
N GLN A 15 42.12 -29.55 -6.29
CA GLN A 15 40.68 -29.73 -6.49
C GLN A 15 40.11 -28.55 -7.29
N PRO A 16 39.54 -28.77 -8.49
CA PRO A 16 38.78 -27.73 -9.15
C PRO A 16 37.42 -27.59 -8.46
N HIS A 17 37.14 -26.40 -7.93
CA HIS A 17 35.80 -26.00 -7.53
C HIS A 17 34.82 -26.26 -8.69
N LYS A 18 34.03 -27.33 -8.58
CA LYS A 18 32.87 -27.56 -9.44
C LYS A 18 31.88 -26.42 -9.20
N ARG A 19 31.96 -25.37 -10.03
CA ARG A 19 30.80 -24.50 -10.28
C ARG A 19 29.67 -25.42 -10.72
N ARG A 20 28.63 -25.50 -9.90
CA ARG A 20 27.42 -26.26 -10.15
C ARG A 20 26.83 -25.73 -11.46
N ARG A 21 27.01 -26.46 -12.57
CA ARG A 21 26.37 -26.18 -13.86
C ARG A 21 24.86 -26.19 -13.61
N THR A 22 24.22 -25.04 -13.60
CA THR A 22 22.78 -24.94 -13.84
C THR A 22 22.51 -25.61 -15.17
N SER A 23 21.54 -26.52 -15.22
CA SER A 23 21.19 -27.22 -16.47
C SER A 23 20.52 -26.23 -17.42
N GLU A 24 20.89 -26.22 -18.70
CA GLU A 24 20.35 -25.34 -19.75
C GLU A 24 18.82 -25.11 -19.71
N PRO A 25 17.96 -26.11 -19.39
CA PRO A 25 16.51 -25.90 -19.27
C PRO A 25 16.11 -24.89 -18.18
N ILE A 26 16.82 -24.86 -17.06
CA ILE A 26 16.52 -23.95 -15.93
C ILE A 26 16.85 -22.50 -16.34
N GLU A 27 17.92 -22.30 -17.09
CA GLU A 27 18.33 -20.96 -17.55
C GLU A 27 17.32 -20.36 -18.53
N ILE A 28 16.69 -21.20 -19.37
CA ILE A 28 15.63 -20.77 -20.28
C ILE A 28 14.36 -20.42 -19.49
N GLU A 29 13.97 -21.23 -18.50
CA GLU A 29 12.82 -20.93 -17.65
C GLU A 29 12.98 -19.60 -16.88
N ASP A 30 14.16 -19.37 -16.29
CA ASP A 30 14.47 -18.12 -15.58
C ASP A 30 14.48 -16.92 -16.53
N ARG A 31 14.95 -17.12 -17.77
CA ARG A 31 14.89 -16.10 -18.83
C ARG A 31 13.45 -15.76 -19.20
N LEU A 32 12.59 -16.76 -19.39
CA LEU A 32 11.16 -16.55 -19.70
C LEU A 32 10.46 -15.76 -18.60
N GLU A 33 10.71 -16.13 -17.34
CA GLU A 33 10.16 -15.44 -16.18
C GLU A 33 10.64 -13.98 -16.12
N SER A 34 11.94 -13.74 -16.33
CA SER A 34 12.51 -12.39 -16.39
C SER A 34 11.89 -11.54 -17.50
N LEU A 35 11.71 -12.09 -18.71
CA LEU A 35 11.11 -11.38 -19.84
C LEU A 35 9.66 -10.98 -19.57
N ILE A 36 8.86 -11.90 -19.02
CA ILE A 36 7.45 -11.63 -18.68
C ILE A 36 7.35 -10.62 -17.53
N CYS A 37 8.17 -10.72 -16.49
CA CYS A 37 8.11 -9.78 -15.36
C CYS A 37 8.51 -8.35 -15.79
N ARG A 38 9.47 -8.21 -16.70
CA ARG A 38 10.02 -6.90 -17.11
C ARG A 38 9.23 -6.18 -18.20
N VAL A 39 8.32 -6.85 -18.92
CA VAL A 39 7.52 -6.19 -19.96
C VAL A 39 6.69 -5.06 -19.37
N GLY A 40 6.69 -3.87 -19.97
CA GLY A 40 6.02 -2.68 -19.41
C GLY A 40 6.88 -1.82 -18.47
N GLU A 41 8.11 -2.24 -18.16
CA GLU A 41 9.09 -1.35 -17.54
C GLU A 41 9.65 -0.33 -18.56
N LYS A 42 10.36 0.68 -18.05
CA LYS A 42 11.02 1.69 -18.90
C LYS A 42 11.94 1.00 -19.92
N SER A 43 11.67 1.26 -21.20
CA SER A 43 12.41 0.69 -22.34
C SER A 43 12.69 1.78 -23.37
N THR A 44 13.68 1.54 -24.23
CA THR A 44 13.97 2.40 -25.39
C THR A 44 12.93 2.22 -26.50
N SER A 45 12.27 1.06 -26.54
CA SER A 45 11.26 0.71 -27.53
C SER A 45 9.85 0.91 -26.96
N SER A 46 8.87 1.11 -27.86
CA SER A 46 7.47 1.29 -27.46
C SER A 46 6.90 0.04 -26.78
N LEU A 47 5.87 0.22 -25.95
CA LEU A 47 5.23 -0.89 -25.24
C LEU A 47 4.64 -1.91 -26.21
N GLU A 48 4.03 -1.45 -27.29
CA GLU A 48 3.44 -2.27 -28.35
C GLU A 48 4.50 -3.15 -29.01
N SER A 49 5.65 -2.56 -29.37
CA SER A 49 6.77 -3.32 -29.95
C SER A 49 7.34 -4.36 -28.99
N ASN A 50 7.46 -4.02 -27.70
CA ASN A 50 7.94 -4.96 -26.68
C ASN A 50 6.95 -6.12 -26.48
N LEU A 51 5.65 -5.85 -26.48
CA LEU A 51 4.61 -6.87 -26.35
C LEU A 51 4.55 -7.81 -27.56
N GLU A 52 4.63 -7.25 -28.77
CA GLU A 52 4.62 -8.03 -30.01
C GLU A 52 5.86 -8.95 -30.10
N GLY A 53 7.03 -8.40 -29.78
CA GLY A 53 8.28 -9.16 -29.71
C GLY A 53 8.23 -10.27 -28.67
N LEU A 54 7.71 -9.97 -27.47
CA LEU A 54 7.57 -10.97 -26.41
C LEU A 54 6.57 -12.07 -26.79
N ALA A 55 5.44 -11.73 -27.41
CA ALA A 55 4.47 -12.72 -27.88
C ALA A 55 5.10 -13.70 -28.88
N GLY A 56 5.93 -13.21 -29.81
CA GLY A 56 6.65 -14.07 -30.75
C GLY A 56 7.70 -14.98 -30.08
N VAL A 57 8.41 -14.49 -29.06
CA VAL A 57 9.36 -15.31 -28.28
C VAL A 57 8.62 -16.41 -27.52
N LEU A 58 7.54 -16.06 -26.82
CA LEU A 58 6.77 -17.02 -26.03
C LEU A 58 6.11 -18.08 -26.93
N GLU A 59 5.59 -17.69 -28.10
CA GLU A 59 5.03 -18.60 -29.10
C GLU A 59 6.06 -19.66 -29.55
N ALA A 60 7.28 -19.23 -29.87
CA ALA A 60 8.35 -20.13 -30.29
C ALA A 60 8.74 -21.14 -29.21
N ASP A 61 8.61 -20.76 -27.94
CA ASP A 61 8.95 -21.60 -26.78
C ASP A 61 7.77 -22.46 -26.27
N LEU A 62 6.53 -22.25 -26.76
CA LEU A 62 5.36 -23.02 -26.36
C LEU A 62 5.54 -24.55 -26.49
N PRO A 63 6.12 -25.12 -27.56
CA PRO A 63 6.22 -26.58 -27.71
C PRO A 63 6.92 -27.28 -26.55
N ASN A 64 7.92 -26.61 -25.95
CA ASN A 64 8.74 -27.19 -24.87
C ASN A 64 8.38 -26.63 -23.49
N TYR A 65 7.87 -25.39 -23.41
CA TYR A 65 7.71 -24.66 -22.14
C TYR A 65 6.29 -24.16 -21.86
N LYS A 66 5.26 -24.60 -22.61
CA LYS A 66 3.84 -24.20 -22.41
C LYS A 66 3.41 -24.24 -20.94
N GLY A 67 3.72 -25.33 -20.22
CA GLY A 67 3.34 -25.48 -18.82
C GLY A 67 3.97 -24.42 -17.89
N LYS A 68 5.24 -24.06 -18.11
CA LYS A 68 5.92 -23.00 -17.35
C LYS A 68 5.38 -21.62 -17.73
N ILE A 69 5.17 -21.35 -19.02
CA ILE A 69 4.60 -20.08 -19.51
C ILE A 69 3.21 -19.84 -18.92
N LEU A 70 2.32 -20.85 -18.94
CA LEU A 70 1.00 -20.79 -18.32
C LEU A 70 1.10 -20.44 -16.82
N ARG A 71 2.00 -21.09 -16.09
CA ARG A 71 2.21 -20.84 -14.66
C ARG A 71 2.70 -19.42 -14.39
N ILE A 72 3.67 -18.91 -15.17
CA ILE A 72 4.19 -17.55 -15.01
C ILE A 72 3.07 -16.54 -15.30
N LEU A 73 2.33 -16.70 -16.39
CA LEU A 73 1.23 -15.79 -16.75
C LEU A 73 0.11 -15.78 -15.70
N CYS A 74 -0.27 -16.95 -15.16
CA CYS A 74 -1.22 -17.03 -14.06
C CYS A 74 -0.68 -16.37 -12.77
N ALA A 75 0.63 -16.47 -12.52
CA ALA A 75 1.26 -15.84 -11.37
C ALA A 75 1.27 -14.32 -11.49
N VAL A 76 1.66 -13.74 -12.63
CA VAL A 76 1.66 -12.27 -12.81
C VAL A 76 0.23 -11.70 -12.82
N ALA A 77 -0.76 -12.44 -13.34
CA ALA A 77 -2.17 -12.06 -13.26
C ALA A 77 -2.68 -11.91 -11.81
N ARG A 78 -2.08 -12.66 -10.89
CA ARG A 78 -2.41 -12.67 -9.46
C ARG A 78 -1.55 -11.72 -8.63
N LEU A 79 -0.28 -11.55 -8.99
CA LEU A 79 0.72 -10.88 -8.17
C LEU A 79 1.04 -9.45 -8.61
N LEU A 80 0.78 -9.10 -9.88
CA LEU A 80 1.12 -7.80 -10.47
C LEU A 80 -0.12 -7.11 -11.09
N PRO A 81 -1.19 -6.86 -10.31
CA PRO A 81 -2.43 -6.26 -10.81
C PRO A 81 -2.24 -4.83 -11.34
N GLU A 82 -1.20 -4.11 -10.92
CA GLU A 82 -0.87 -2.78 -11.44
C GLU A 82 -0.45 -2.79 -12.92
N LYS A 83 -0.10 -3.98 -13.45
CA LYS A 83 0.25 -4.20 -14.87
C LYS A 83 -0.82 -5.01 -15.61
N LEU A 84 -2.05 -5.06 -15.07
CA LEU A 84 -3.18 -5.83 -15.59
C LEU A 84 -3.30 -5.79 -17.12
N THR A 85 -3.46 -4.59 -17.68
CA THR A 85 -3.74 -4.40 -19.11
C THR A 85 -2.56 -4.74 -20.01
N VAL A 86 -1.33 -4.70 -19.48
CA VAL A 86 -0.12 -5.14 -20.19
C VAL A 86 -0.17 -6.65 -20.40
N TYR A 87 -0.50 -7.39 -19.33
CA TYR A 87 -0.54 -8.84 -19.36
C TYR A 87 -1.75 -9.41 -20.09
N THR A 88 -2.93 -8.79 -19.99
CA THR A 88 -4.11 -9.20 -20.76
C THR A 88 -3.88 -8.99 -22.26
N THR A 89 -3.24 -7.89 -22.65
CA THR A 89 -2.83 -7.66 -24.05
C THR A 89 -1.85 -8.73 -24.54
N LEU A 90 -0.84 -9.07 -23.74
CA LEU A 90 0.11 -10.15 -24.08
C LEU A 90 -0.61 -11.49 -24.31
N VAL A 91 -1.56 -11.83 -23.43
CA VAL A 91 -2.38 -13.04 -23.58
C VAL A 91 -3.27 -12.96 -24.82
N GLY A 92 -3.83 -11.78 -25.14
CA GLY A 92 -4.59 -11.54 -26.36
C GLY A 92 -3.77 -11.81 -27.63
N LEU A 93 -2.54 -11.31 -27.69
CA LEU A 93 -1.62 -11.57 -28.80
C LEU A 93 -1.27 -13.06 -28.92
N LEU A 94 -1.01 -13.74 -27.79
CA LEU A 94 -0.75 -15.18 -27.78
C LEU A 94 -1.97 -16.00 -28.22
N ASN A 95 -3.18 -15.61 -27.82
CA ASN A 95 -4.41 -16.24 -28.25
C ASN A 95 -4.65 -16.08 -29.76
N ALA A 96 -4.36 -14.90 -30.32
CA ALA A 96 -4.47 -14.65 -31.76
C ALA A 96 -3.49 -15.52 -32.58
N ARG A 97 -2.32 -15.84 -32.02
CA ARG A 97 -1.31 -16.72 -32.62
C ARG A 97 -1.62 -18.20 -32.42
N ASN A 98 -2.12 -18.57 -31.24
CA ASN A 98 -2.45 -19.93 -30.85
C ASN A 98 -3.72 -19.99 -30.00
N TYR A 99 -4.85 -20.26 -30.65
CA TYR A 99 -6.17 -20.31 -30.00
C TYR A 99 -6.27 -21.40 -28.92
N ASN A 100 -5.62 -22.55 -29.12
CA ASN A 100 -5.62 -23.64 -28.13
C ASN A 100 -4.92 -23.21 -26.84
N PHE A 101 -3.82 -22.47 -26.96
CA PHE A 101 -3.13 -21.89 -25.80
C PHE A 101 -4.04 -20.92 -25.03
N GLY A 102 -4.77 -20.05 -25.73
CA GLY A 102 -5.73 -19.14 -25.09
C GLY A 102 -6.79 -19.88 -24.28
N GLY A 103 -7.36 -20.96 -24.84
CA GLY A 103 -8.30 -21.83 -24.13
C GLY A 103 -7.70 -22.48 -22.87
N GLU A 104 -6.51 -23.07 -22.99
CA GLU A 104 -5.79 -23.68 -21.85
C GLU A 104 -5.44 -22.64 -20.77
N PHE A 105 -5.11 -21.42 -21.17
CA PHE A 105 -4.84 -20.31 -20.24
C PHE A 105 -6.08 -19.89 -19.46
N VAL A 106 -7.21 -19.69 -20.13
CA VAL A 106 -8.48 -19.36 -19.45
C VAL A 106 -8.88 -20.49 -18.48
N GLU A 107 -8.72 -21.75 -18.88
CA GLU A 107 -8.99 -22.89 -18.00
C GLU A 107 -8.07 -22.89 -16.76
N ALA A 108 -6.78 -22.61 -16.94
CA ALA A 108 -5.82 -22.47 -15.85
C ALA A 108 -6.18 -21.33 -14.91
N MET A 109 -6.60 -20.17 -15.44
CA MET A 109 -7.05 -19.02 -14.65
C MET A 109 -8.28 -19.33 -13.82
N ILE A 110 -9.26 -20.07 -14.36
CA ILE A 110 -10.46 -20.49 -13.61
C ILE A 110 -10.10 -21.50 -12.51
N ARG A 111 -9.20 -22.45 -12.77
CA ARG A 111 -8.67 -23.34 -11.73
C ARG A 111 -7.99 -22.54 -10.62
N GLN A 112 -7.12 -21.60 -11.00
CA GLN A 112 -6.42 -20.73 -10.05
C GLN A 112 -7.41 -19.90 -9.23
N LEU A 113 -8.45 -19.34 -9.83
CA LEU A 113 -9.48 -18.59 -9.10
C LEU A 113 -10.18 -19.47 -8.06
N LYS A 114 -10.57 -20.68 -8.41
CA LYS A 114 -11.20 -21.64 -7.48
C LYS A 114 -10.28 -22.00 -6.31
N GLU A 115 -8.99 -22.25 -6.59
CA GLU A 115 -7.98 -22.55 -5.57
C GLU A 115 -7.73 -21.37 -4.63
N THR A 116 -7.65 -20.16 -5.18
CA THR A 116 -7.44 -18.92 -4.43
C THR A 116 -8.63 -18.61 -3.52
N LEU A 117 -9.87 -18.82 -4.01
CA LEU A 117 -11.08 -18.71 -3.19
C LEU A 117 -11.13 -19.77 -2.08
N LYS A 118 -10.81 -21.02 -2.40
CA LYS A 118 -10.74 -22.12 -1.42
C LYS A 118 -9.69 -21.84 -0.32
N SER A 119 -8.62 -21.15 -0.67
CA SER A 119 -7.54 -20.77 0.25
C SER A 119 -7.82 -19.47 1.02
N ASN A 120 -9.02 -18.88 0.87
CA ASN A 120 -9.42 -17.60 1.46
C ASN A 120 -8.52 -16.41 1.06
N LEU A 121 -7.85 -16.48 -0.10
CA LEU A 121 -7.02 -15.42 -0.65
C LEU A 121 -7.86 -14.46 -1.51
N TYR A 122 -8.94 -13.94 -0.93
CA TYR A 122 -9.98 -13.19 -1.63
C TYR A 122 -9.48 -11.91 -2.34
N SER A 123 -8.43 -11.24 -1.84
CA SER A 123 -7.80 -10.10 -2.52
C SER A 123 -7.10 -10.50 -3.81
N GLU A 124 -6.47 -11.67 -3.82
CA GLU A 124 -5.81 -12.20 -5.01
C GLU A 124 -6.84 -12.74 -6.02
N ALA A 125 -7.92 -13.34 -5.53
CA ALA A 125 -9.04 -13.77 -6.35
C ALA A 125 -9.68 -12.59 -7.10
N LEU A 126 -9.75 -11.41 -6.46
CA LEU A 126 -10.24 -10.19 -7.07
C LEU A 126 -9.42 -9.79 -8.31
N TYR A 127 -8.09 -9.88 -8.23
CA TYR A 127 -7.21 -9.57 -9.36
C TYR A 127 -7.43 -10.54 -10.53
N LEU A 128 -7.63 -11.82 -10.23
CA LEU A 128 -7.96 -12.83 -11.24
C LEU A 128 -9.30 -12.53 -11.94
N VAL A 129 -10.32 -12.10 -11.18
CA VAL A 129 -11.62 -11.71 -11.75
C VAL A 129 -11.49 -10.48 -12.66
N ARG A 130 -10.72 -9.47 -12.26
CA ARG A 130 -10.43 -8.30 -13.10
C ARG A 130 -9.63 -8.68 -14.35
N PHE A 131 -8.69 -9.61 -14.23
CA PHE A 131 -7.93 -10.15 -15.36
C PHE A 131 -8.84 -10.85 -16.37
N LEU A 132 -9.70 -11.76 -15.91
CA LEU A 132 -10.71 -12.41 -16.75
C LEU A 132 -11.67 -11.40 -17.39
N SER A 133 -12.03 -10.36 -16.67
CA SER A 133 -12.89 -9.28 -17.18
C SER A 133 -12.22 -8.53 -18.32
N ASP A 134 -10.98 -8.08 -18.14
CA ASP A 134 -10.28 -7.31 -19.18
C ASP A 134 -9.86 -8.18 -20.40
N LEU A 135 -9.73 -9.50 -20.24
CA LEU A 135 -9.56 -10.44 -21.36
C LEU A 135 -10.73 -10.44 -22.36
N VAL A 136 -11.90 -9.93 -21.98
CA VAL A 136 -13.02 -9.70 -22.92
C VAL A 136 -12.64 -8.62 -23.94
N ASN A 137 -12.01 -7.53 -23.47
CA ASN A 137 -11.53 -6.45 -24.33
C ASN A 137 -10.41 -6.91 -25.27
N CYS A 138 -9.64 -7.93 -24.84
CA CYS A 138 -8.59 -8.56 -25.65
C CYS A 138 -9.12 -9.68 -26.57
N HIS A 139 -10.45 -9.87 -26.65
CA HIS A 139 -11.10 -10.90 -27.46
C HIS A 139 -10.66 -12.34 -27.15
N VAL A 140 -10.23 -12.60 -25.91
CA VAL A 140 -9.89 -13.95 -25.43
C VAL A 140 -11.11 -14.63 -24.80
N ILE A 141 -11.93 -13.85 -24.10
CA ILE A 141 -13.17 -14.34 -23.45
C ILE A 141 -14.37 -13.66 -24.11
N ALA A 142 -15.43 -14.43 -24.38
CA ALA A 142 -16.67 -13.88 -24.91
C ALA A 142 -17.46 -13.12 -23.82
N ALA A 143 -17.95 -11.93 -24.16
CA ALA A 143 -18.73 -11.08 -23.24
C ALA A 143 -19.90 -11.82 -22.54
N PRO A 144 -20.70 -12.66 -23.24
CA PRO A 144 -21.77 -13.44 -22.60
C PRO A 144 -21.28 -14.35 -21.47
N SER A 145 -20.08 -14.93 -21.60
CA SER A 145 -19.50 -15.78 -20.56
C SER A 145 -19.14 -15.01 -19.30
N MET A 146 -18.65 -13.76 -19.44
CA MET A 146 -18.38 -12.91 -18.29
C MET A 146 -19.66 -12.39 -17.62
N VAL A 147 -20.69 -12.05 -18.39
CA VAL A 147 -22.00 -11.68 -17.83
C VAL A 147 -22.58 -12.84 -17.02
N ALA A 148 -22.57 -14.06 -17.57
CA ALA A 148 -23.03 -15.25 -16.84
C ALA A 148 -22.21 -15.50 -15.56
N MET A 149 -20.90 -15.25 -15.57
CA MET A 149 -20.07 -15.34 -14.36
C MET A 149 -20.49 -14.28 -13.32
N PHE A 150 -20.75 -13.04 -13.74
CA PHE A 150 -21.22 -11.99 -12.85
C PHE A 150 -22.62 -12.24 -12.29
N GLU A 151 -23.55 -12.79 -13.09
CA GLU A 151 -24.86 -13.23 -12.61
C GLU A 151 -24.72 -14.28 -11.50
N ASN A 152 -23.85 -15.26 -11.69
CA ASN A 152 -23.53 -16.26 -10.67
C ASN A 152 -22.86 -15.67 -9.42
N PHE A 153 -22.11 -14.57 -9.55
CA PHE A 153 -21.53 -13.88 -8.40
C PHE A 153 -22.60 -13.11 -7.62
N VAL A 154 -23.48 -12.40 -8.32
CA VAL A 154 -24.54 -11.61 -7.68
C VAL A 154 -25.64 -12.52 -7.12
N SER A 155 -25.87 -13.72 -7.66
CA SER A 155 -26.82 -14.69 -7.09
C SER A 155 -26.49 -15.09 -5.65
N VAL A 156 -25.22 -15.00 -5.23
CA VAL A 156 -24.79 -15.19 -3.83
C VAL A 156 -25.51 -14.25 -2.87
N THR A 157 -25.97 -13.08 -3.33
CA THR A 157 -26.76 -12.15 -2.50
C THR A 157 -28.12 -12.69 -2.08
N GLN A 158 -28.61 -13.78 -2.70
CA GLN A 158 -29.86 -14.46 -2.40
C GLN A 158 -29.66 -15.78 -1.64
N GLU A 159 -28.42 -16.19 -1.37
CA GLU A 159 -28.16 -17.33 -0.48
C GLU A 159 -28.68 -17.01 0.93
N GLU A 160 -29.38 -17.97 1.53
CA GLU A 160 -29.86 -17.87 2.91
C GLU A 160 -28.74 -18.25 3.90
N ASP A 161 -28.80 -17.71 5.13
CA ASP A 161 -27.89 -18.03 6.24
C ASP A 161 -26.39 -17.80 5.97
N ILE A 162 -26.05 -16.87 5.08
CA ILE A 162 -24.65 -16.49 4.84
C ILE A 162 -24.25 -15.17 5.51
N PRO A 163 -22.96 -15.00 5.87
CA PRO A 163 -22.45 -13.72 6.36
C PRO A 163 -22.55 -12.61 5.29
N GLN A 164 -22.95 -11.39 5.68
CA GLN A 164 -23.01 -10.23 4.77
C GLN A 164 -21.67 -9.99 4.03
N VAL A 165 -20.54 -10.21 4.72
CA VAL A 165 -19.19 -10.05 4.14
C VAL A 165 -18.90 -10.99 2.95
N ARG A 166 -19.60 -12.13 2.88
CA ARG A 166 -19.51 -13.06 1.74
C ARG A 166 -20.20 -12.49 0.51
N SER A 167 -21.47 -12.09 0.64
CA SER A 167 -22.22 -11.43 -0.44
C SER A 167 -21.53 -10.15 -0.88
N ASP A 168 -21.00 -9.40 0.08
CA ASP A 168 -20.19 -8.22 -0.17
C ASP A 168 -19.03 -8.55 -1.13
N TRP A 169 -18.19 -9.54 -0.81
CA TRP A 169 -17.05 -9.87 -1.67
C TRP A 169 -17.40 -10.04 -3.14
N TYR A 170 -18.47 -10.79 -3.43
CA TYR A 170 -18.90 -11.06 -4.80
C TYR A 170 -19.44 -9.82 -5.51
N VAL A 171 -20.26 -9.01 -4.82
CA VAL A 171 -20.78 -7.75 -5.38
C VAL A 171 -19.63 -6.79 -5.69
N TYR A 172 -18.61 -6.73 -4.83
CA TYR A 172 -17.42 -5.93 -5.09
C TYR A 172 -16.58 -6.43 -6.25
N ALA A 173 -16.41 -7.74 -6.36
CA ALA A 173 -15.67 -8.34 -7.46
C ALA A 173 -16.30 -7.96 -8.82
N VAL A 174 -17.64 -7.93 -8.88
CA VAL A 174 -18.36 -7.44 -10.05
C VAL A 174 -18.16 -5.93 -10.23
N LEU A 175 -18.56 -5.11 -9.26
CA LEU A 175 -18.57 -3.64 -9.38
C LEU A 175 -17.17 -3.07 -9.67
N SER A 176 -16.14 -3.61 -9.02
CA SER A 176 -14.77 -3.16 -9.22
C SER A 176 -14.11 -3.70 -10.48
N SER A 177 -14.77 -4.57 -11.26
CA SER A 177 -14.27 -5.01 -12.57
C SER A 177 -14.85 -4.19 -13.73
N LEU A 178 -15.98 -3.50 -13.50
CA LEU A 178 -16.65 -2.64 -14.49
C LEU A 178 -15.80 -1.49 -15.04
N PRO A 179 -14.85 -0.88 -14.30
CA PRO A 179 -13.97 0.13 -14.88
C PRO A 179 -13.19 -0.35 -16.11
N TRP A 180 -12.92 -1.65 -16.19
CA TRP A 180 -12.19 -2.27 -17.29
C TRP A 180 -13.12 -2.81 -18.37
N VAL A 181 -14.18 -3.53 -18.01
CA VAL A 181 -15.00 -4.29 -18.97
C VAL A 181 -16.43 -3.74 -19.16
N GLY A 182 -16.88 -2.83 -18.30
CA GLY A 182 -18.30 -2.48 -18.17
C GLY A 182 -18.92 -1.99 -19.48
N LYS A 183 -18.19 -1.19 -20.26
CA LYS A 183 -18.63 -0.70 -21.58
C LYS A 183 -18.92 -1.86 -22.54
N GLU A 184 -17.97 -2.77 -22.71
CA GLU A 184 -18.05 -3.89 -23.64
C GLU A 184 -19.18 -4.87 -23.26
N LEU A 185 -19.39 -5.10 -21.95
CA LEU A 185 -20.51 -5.93 -21.48
C LEU A 185 -21.85 -5.25 -21.75
N TYR A 186 -21.98 -3.95 -21.46
CA TYR A 186 -23.23 -3.22 -21.65
C TYR A 186 -23.59 -3.08 -23.13
N GLU A 187 -22.62 -2.85 -24.01
CA GLU A 187 -22.85 -2.78 -25.46
C GLU A 187 -23.37 -4.10 -26.05
N LYS A 188 -22.99 -5.25 -25.47
CA LYS A 188 -23.37 -6.58 -25.97
C LYS A 188 -24.56 -7.21 -25.26
N LYS A 189 -24.82 -6.83 -24.01
CA LYS A 189 -25.71 -7.50 -23.05
C LYS A 189 -26.37 -6.50 -22.09
N ASP A 190 -26.88 -5.40 -22.61
CA ASP A 190 -27.54 -4.31 -21.86
C ASP A 190 -28.67 -4.82 -20.96
N VAL A 191 -29.58 -5.64 -21.49
CA VAL A 191 -30.74 -6.16 -20.75
C VAL A 191 -30.30 -7.02 -19.56
N GLU A 192 -29.34 -7.91 -19.75
CA GLU A 192 -28.80 -8.75 -18.67
C GLU A 192 -28.02 -7.91 -17.64
N MET A 193 -27.25 -6.92 -18.09
CA MET A 193 -26.53 -6.00 -17.20
C MET A 193 -27.48 -5.12 -16.37
N ASP A 194 -28.58 -4.64 -16.93
CA ASP A 194 -29.59 -3.88 -16.18
C ASP A 194 -30.24 -4.74 -15.10
N ARG A 195 -30.53 -6.02 -15.38
CA ARG A 195 -31.03 -6.96 -14.36
C ARG A 195 -30.01 -7.15 -13.24
N LEU A 196 -28.73 -7.33 -13.60
CA LEU A 196 -27.62 -7.45 -12.66
C LEU A 196 -27.52 -6.22 -11.74
N PHE A 197 -27.59 -5.01 -12.31
CA PHE A 197 -27.55 -3.76 -11.55
C PHE A 197 -28.74 -3.58 -10.62
N ASN A 198 -29.95 -3.92 -11.07
CA ASN A 198 -31.14 -3.89 -10.23
C ASN A 198 -31.02 -4.83 -9.02
N GLN A 199 -30.46 -6.03 -9.22
CA GLN A 199 -30.21 -6.97 -8.13
C GLN A 199 -29.15 -6.46 -7.16
N ILE A 200 -28.05 -5.90 -7.66
CA ILE A 200 -27.02 -5.27 -6.84
C ILE A 200 -27.60 -4.10 -6.04
N GLU A 201 -28.39 -3.22 -6.65
CA GLU A 201 -29.01 -2.09 -5.97
C GLU A 201 -29.97 -2.55 -4.85
N GLY A 202 -30.80 -3.56 -5.14
CA GLY A 202 -31.67 -4.19 -4.14
C GLY A 202 -30.88 -4.74 -2.96
N TYR A 203 -29.74 -5.39 -3.21
CA TYR A 203 -28.83 -5.85 -2.15
C TYR A 203 -28.22 -4.68 -1.36
N LEU A 204 -27.68 -3.66 -2.03
CA LEU A 204 -27.03 -2.53 -1.37
C LEU A 204 -27.98 -1.76 -0.43
N LYS A 205 -29.27 -1.66 -0.77
CA LYS A 205 -30.29 -1.00 0.07
C LYS A 205 -30.58 -1.73 1.39
N ARG A 206 -30.40 -3.06 1.43
CA ARG A 206 -30.71 -3.90 2.61
C ARG A 206 -29.50 -4.22 3.49
N ARG A 207 -28.29 -3.77 3.12
CA ARG A 207 -27.06 -4.02 3.90
C ARG A 207 -27.10 -3.33 5.26
N GLN A 208 -26.61 -4.03 6.27
CA GLN A 208 -26.38 -3.48 7.60
C GLN A 208 -25.09 -2.68 7.64
N LYS A 209 -25.15 -1.50 8.27
CA LYS A 209 -24.04 -0.52 8.37
C LYS A 209 -23.50 -0.37 9.79
N THR A 210 -23.69 -1.38 10.63
CA THR A 210 -23.29 -1.37 12.04
C THR A 210 -21.78 -1.23 12.25
N HIS A 211 -20.98 -1.66 11.28
CA HIS A 211 -19.52 -1.58 11.30
C HIS A 211 -18.99 -0.17 10.99
N VAL A 212 -19.80 0.72 10.39
CA VAL A 212 -19.33 2.00 9.85
C VAL A 212 -18.66 2.89 10.92
N PRO A 213 -19.30 3.17 12.08
CA PRO A 213 -18.70 4.06 13.08
C PRO A 213 -17.38 3.55 13.65
N MET A 214 -17.17 2.23 13.67
CA MET A 214 -15.95 1.61 14.18
C MET A 214 -14.75 1.80 13.24
N LEU A 215 -15.01 1.99 11.95
CA LEU A 215 -14.00 1.99 10.89
C LEU A 215 -13.74 3.39 10.32
N GLN A 216 -14.52 4.38 10.74
CA GLN A 216 -14.30 5.78 10.39
C GLN A 216 -13.06 6.32 11.13
N VAL A 217 -12.14 6.89 10.35
CA VAL A 217 -11.08 7.80 10.80
C VAL A 217 -11.65 9.11 11.29
N TRP A 218 -12.69 9.68 10.66
CA TRP A 218 -13.40 10.88 11.10
C TRP A 218 -14.91 10.62 11.12
N THR A 219 -15.55 10.97 12.23
CA THR A 219 -17.02 10.88 12.36
C THR A 219 -17.74 12.10 11.79
N ALA A 220 -17.05 13.21 11.54
CA ALA A 220 -17.63 14.38 10.90
C ALA A 220 -17.93 14.15 9.41
N GLU A 221 -19.12 14.55 8.96
CA GLU A 221 -19.53 14.50 7.54
C GLU A 221 -18.87 15.60 6.68
N LYS A 222 -18.36 16.66 7.32
CA LYS A 222 -17.73 17.80 6.64
C LYS A 222 -16.23 17.87 6.96
N PRO A 223 -15.39 18.33 6.02
CA PRO A 223 -15.73 18.71 4.64
C PRO A 223 -15.99 17.50 3.73
N HIS A 224 -15.55 16.30 4.12
CA HIS A 224 -15.77 15.06 3.37
C HIS A 224 -16.33 13.97 4.27
N PRO A 225 -17.47 13.36 3.91
CA PRO A 225 -17.99 12.22 4.63
C PRO A 225 -17.09 11.02 4.38
N GLN A 226 -16.86 10.22 5.42
CA GLN A 226 -16.22 8.92 5.27
C GLN A 226 -17.27 7.89 4.90
N GLU A 227 -17.42 7.73 3.59
CA GLU A 227 -18.33 6.78 3.00
C GLU A 227 -17.86 5.35 3.27
N GLU A 228 -18.83 4.48 3.50
CA GLU A 228 -18.61 3.05 3.45
C GLU A 228 -18.06 2.70 2.07
N VAL A 229 -16.79 2.30 2.00
CA VAL A 229 -16.22 1.81 0.74
C VAL A 229 -17.15 0.74 0.27
N ARG A 230 -17.66 0.95 -0.95
CA ARG A 230 -18.53 0.03 -1.66
C ARG A 230 -17.81 -1.32 -1.67
N VAL A 231 -18.09 -2.08 -0.63
CA VAL A 231 -17.96 -3.52 -0.54
C VAL A 231 -16.51 -4.07 -0.53
N ARG A 232 -15.50 -3.50 0.16
CA ARG A 232 -14.21 -4.23 0.31
C ARG A 232 -14.32 -5.36 1.37
N PRO A 233 -14.07 -6.63 1.01
CA PRO A 233 -14.38 -7.81 1.85
C PRO A 233 -13.23 -8.34 2.72
N GLN A 234 -11.98 -7.95 2.46
CA GLN A 234 -10.80 -8.35 3.25
C GLN A 234 -10.15 -7.22 4.05
N SER A 235 -10.60 -6.00 3.80
CA SER A 235 -10.38 -4.88 4.69
C SER A 235 -11.70 -4.15 4.71
N SER A 236 -12.33 -4.10 5.88
CA SER A 236 -13.39 -3.17 6.20
C SER A 236 -12.82 -1.74 6.23
N SER A 237 -12.09 -1.35 5.18
CA SER A 237 -11.34 -0.12 5.09
C SER A 237 -12.27 0.93 4.54
N MET A 238 -12.48 1.99 5.32
CA MET A 238 -13.11 3.22 4.84
C MET A 238 -12.10 3.97 3.96
N THR A 239 -12.54 4.54 2.83
CA THR A 239 -11.67 5.41 2.03
C THR A 239 -11.39 6.64 2.88
N VAL A 240 -10.13 6.80 3.26
CA VAL A 240 -9.66 8.02 3.92
C VAL A 240 -9.47 9.06 2.84
N THR A 241 -10.56 9.75 2.47
CA THR A 241 -10.43 10.91 1.60
C THR A 241 -9.88 12.07 2.44
N LEU A 242 -8.62 12.41 2.21
CA LEU A 242 -8.07 13.65 2.73
C LEU A 242 -8.68 14.81 1.94
N PRO A 243 -9.01 15.96 2.55
CA PRO A 243 -9.61 17.09 1.85
C PRO A 243 -8.68 17.76 0.84
N LEU A 244 -7.51 17.18 0.56
CA LEU A 244 -6.60 17.61 -0.51
C LEU A 244 -7.36 17.88 -1.81
N SER A 245 -8.47 17.16 -2.03
CA SER A 245 -9.33 17.26 -3.20
C SER A 245 -10.14 18.54 -3.38
N SER A 246 -10.41 19.36 -2.35
CA SER A 246 -11.61 20.21 -2.43
C SER A 246 -11.47 21.73 -2.41
N ASN A 247 -10.35 22.34 -2.00
CA ASN A 247 -10.39 23.83 -1.86
C ASN A 247 -9.17 24.67 -2.28
N LYS A 248 -8.09 24.11 -2.84
CA LYS A 248 -6.98 24.96 -3.36
C LYS A 248 -6.25 24.49 -4.63
N ILE A 249 -6.55 23.31 -5.19
CA ILE A 249 -5.78 22.77 -6.34
C ILE A 249 -6.20 23.39 -7.69
N SER A 250 -7.37 24.04 -7.75
CA SER A 250 -7.97 24.50 -9.01
C SER A 250 -7.38 25.77 -9.63
N ILE A 251 -6.38 26.43 -9.03
CA ILE A 251 -5.93 27.73 -9.57
C ILE A 251 -4.81 27.57 -10.61
N THR A 252 -3.97 26.53 -10.54
CA THR A 252 -2.81 26.38 -11.46
C THR A 252 -2.44 24.93 -11.84
N GLY A 253 -3.09 23.91 -11.26
CA GLY A 253 -2.72 22.50 -11.45
C GLY A 253 -3.74 21.64 -12.21
N PRO A 254 -3.40 20.38 -12.55
CA PRO A 254 -4.35 19.43 -13.11
C PRO A 254 -5.51 19.18 -12.13
N VAL A 255 -6.74 19.09 -12.66
CA VAL A 255 -7.95 18.86 -11.86
C VAL A 255 -7.91 17.45 -11.25
N MET A 256 -8.21 17.36 -9.96
CA MET A 256 -8.32 16.08 -9.27
C MET A 256 -9.65 15.40 -9.65
N PRO A 257 -9.64 14.10 -10.02
CA PRO A 257 -10.88 13.34 -10.20
C PRO A 257 -11.74 13.36 -8.92
N GLY A 258 -13.06 13.55 -9.09
CA GLY A 258 -14.01 13.62 -7.98
C GLY A 258 -14.12 12.30 -7.21
N SER A 259 -14.58 12.35 -5.95
CA SER A 259 -14.66 11.19 -5.06
C SER A 259 -15.53 10.05 -5.58
N HIS A 260 -16.56 10.36 -6.39
CA HIS A 260 -17.46 9.36 -6.99
C HIS A 260 -17.08 8.96 -8.41
N SER A 261 -15.92 9.40 -8.90
CA SER A 261 -15.45 9.07 -10.24
C SER A 261 -14.72 7.71 -10.27
N VAL A 262 -14.89 6.97 -11.36
CA VAL A 262 -14.21 5.68 -11.53
C VAL A 262 -12.70 5.86 -11.71
N GLU A 263 -12.27 6.97 -12.31
CA GLU A 263 -10.86 7.33 -12.45
C GLU A 263 -10.20 7.45 -11.08
N ARG A 264 -10.90 8.08 -10.11
CA ARG A 264 -10.42 8.19 -8.74
C ARG A 264 -10.17 6.82 -8.11
N PHE A 265 -11.15 5.92 -8.23
CA PHE A 265 -11.06 4.55 -7.75
C PHE A 265 -9.88 3.79 -8.37
N VAL A 266 -9.71 3.85 -9.70
CA VAL A 266 -8.65 3.12 -10.41
C VAL A 266 -7.27 3.67 -10.05
N ILE A 267 -7.11 4.99 -9.91
CA ILE A 267 -5.84 5.60 -9.51
C ILE A 267 -5.44 5.11 -8.11
N GLU A 268 -6.33 5.22 -7.13
CA GLU A 268 -6.04 4.79 -5.75
C GLU A 268 -5.73 3.30 -5.69
N GLU A 269 -6.51 2.46 -6.36
CA GLU A 269 -6.31 1.01 -6.38
C GLU A 269 -4.95 0.63 -6.96
N ASN A 270 -4.52 1.26 -8.05
CA ASN A 270 -3.22 1.00 -8.64
C ASN A 270 -2.08 1.47 -7.74
N LEU A 271 -2.20 2.63 -7.09
CA LEU A 271 -1.18 3.11 -6.14
C LEU A 271 -1.06 2.19 -4.92
N HIS A 272 -2.18 1.69 -4.38
CA HIS A 272 -2.18 0.65 -3.33
C HIS A 272 -1.47 -0.63 -3.79
N CYS A 273 -1.71 -1.07 -5.03
CA CYS A 273 -1.04 -2.24 -5.59
C CYS A 273 0.47 -2.02 -5.74
N ILE A 274 0.91 -0.84 -6.19
CA ILE A 274 2.32 -0.47 -6.27
C ILE A 274 2.99 -0.53 -4.88
N ILE A 275 2.35 0.02 -3.85
CA ILE A 275 2.86 -0.05 -2.47
C ILE A 275 2.98 -1.51 -2.04
N LYS A 276 1.91 -2.30 -2.23
CA LYS A 276 1.90 -3.73 -1.89
C LYS A 276 3.00 -4.53 -2.57
N SER A 277 3.33 -4.22 -3.83
CA SER A 277 4.39 -4.90 -4.58
C SER A 277 5.81 -4.50 -4.12
N HIS A 278 5.99 -3.28 -3.59
CA HIS A 278 7.32 -2.72 -3.36
C HIS A 278 7.60 -2.23 -1.92
N TRP A 279 6.71 -2.46 -0.95
CA TRP A 279 6.81 -1.91 0.41
C TRP A 279 8.13 -2.21 1.15
N ARG A 280 8.80 -3.32 0.81
CA ARG A 280 10.10 -3.70 1.39
C ARG A 280 11.26 -2.85 0.88
N GLU A 281 11.13 -2.30 -0.33
CA GLU A 281 12.18 -1.57 -1.03
C GLU A 281 11.76 -0.11 -1.23
N ARG A 282 11.84 0.70 -0.16
CA ARG A 282 11.29 2.08 -0.13
C ARG A 282 11.71 2.97 -1.32
N LYS A 283 12.94 2.82 -1.83
CA LYS A 283 13.44 3.59 -2.98
C LYS A 283 12.73 3.19 -4.26
N THR A 284 12.59 1.89 -4.48
CA THR A 284 11.86 1.33 -5.62
C THR A 284 10.38 1.69 -5.53
N CYS A 285 9.77 1.55 -4.35
CA CYS A 285 8.38 1.94 -4.11
C CYS A 285 8.13 3.42 -4.46
N ALA A 286 8.96 4.33 -3.93
CA ALA A 286 8.86 5.75 -4.24
C ALA A 286 9.03 6.06 -5.74
N ALA A 287 10.00 5.41 -6.40
CA ALA A 287 10.22 5.57 -7.83
C ALA A 287 9.03 5.08 -8.67
N GLN A 288 8.44 3.93 -8.32
CA GLN A 288 7.29 3.35 -9.02
C GLN A 288 6.03 4.21 -8.86
N LEU A 289 5.76 4.72 -7.65
CA LEU A 289 4.66 5.64 -7.39
C LEU A 289 4.78 6.91 -8.24
N LEU A 290 5.98 7.51 -8.30
CA LEU A 290 6.23 8.72 -9.09
C LEU A 290 6.24 8.47 -10.60
N SER A 291 6.45 7.23 -11.05
CA SER A 291 6.36 6.85 -12.46
C SER A 291 4.99 6.30 -12.86
N TYR A 292 3.96 6.43 -12.02
CA TYR A 292 2.61 5.95 -12.32
C TYR A 292 2.12 6.50 -13.67
N PRO A 293 1.84 5.63 -14.65
CA PRO A 293 1.39 6.07 -15.98
C PRO A 293 -0.08 6.50 -15.93
N GLY A 294 -0.39 7.68 -16.46
CA GLY A 294 -1.76 8.18 -16.60
C GLY A 294 -2.00 8.77 -17.97
N LYS A 295 -3.15 8.44 -18.60
CA LYS A 295 -3.55 9.02 -19.90
C LYS A 295 -3.72 10.55 -19.81
N ASN A 296 -4.25 11.03 -18.69
CA ASN A 296 -4.46 12.44 -18.40
C ASN A 296 -3.50 12.91 -17.32
N LYS A 297 -3.13 14.20 -17.35
CA LYS A 297 -2.39 14.82 -16.25
C LYS A 297 -3.27 14.80 -15.00
N ILE A 298 -2.79 14.17 -13.94
CA ILE A 298 -3.42 14.11 -12.62
C ILE A 298 -2.52 14.78 -11.57
N PRO A 299 -3.07 15.29 -10.46
CA PRO A 299 -2.27 15.79 -9.34
C PRO A 299 -1.66 14.62 -8.54
N LEU A 300 -0.72 13.89 -9.15
CA LEU A 300 -0.19 12.62 -8.66
C LEU A 300 0.36 12.69 -7.22
N ASN A 301 1.10 13.75 -6.87
CA ASN A 301 1.63 13.94 -5.51
C ASN A 301 0.52 13.95 -4.45
N TYR A 302 -0.63 14.52 -4.76
CA TYR A 302 -1.77 14.52 -3.84
C TYR A 302 -2.39 13.13 -3.71
N HIS A 303 -2.56 12.39 -4.81
CA HIS A 303 -3.02 11.01 -4.76
C HIS A 303 -2.06 10.11 -3.97
N ILE A 304 -0.74 10.24 -4.16
CA ILE A 304 0.26 9.46 -3.42
C ILE A 304 0.16 9.74 -1.91
N VAL A 305 0.14 11.02 -1.52
CA VAL A 305 0.04 11.40 -0.10
C VAL A 305 -1.27 10.91 0.52
N GLU A 306 -2.37 11.06 -0.20
CA GLU A 306 -3.69 10.60 0.24
C GLU A 306 -3.77 9.08 0.41
N VAL A 307 -3.26 8.31 -0.56
CA VAL A 307 -3.20 6.84 -0.50
C VAL A 307 -2.33 6.38 0.67
N ILE A 308 -1.16 6.99 0.88
CA ILE A 308 -0.26 6.64 1.99
C ILE A 308 -0.93 6.88 3.34
N PHE A 309 -1.58 8.02 3.54
CA PHE A 309 -2.31 8.28 4.78
C PHE A 309 -3.57 7.42 4.90
N GLY A 310 -4.21 7.08 3.79
CA GLY A 310 -5.33 6.16 3.80
C GLY A 310 -4.94 4.76 4.24
N GLU A 311 -3.76 4.27 3.85
CA GLU A 311 -3.21 3.04 4.42
C GLU A 311 -2.83 3.20 5.90
N LEU A 312 -2.12 4.27 6.25
CA LEU A 312 -1.66 4.50 7.63
C LEU A 312 -2.83 4.60 8.62
N PHE A 313 -3.94 5.24 8.23
CA PHE A 313 -5.12 5.37 9.10
C PHE A 313 -6.17 4.28 8.89
N GLN A 314 -5.91 3.30 8.04
CA GLN A 314 -6.81 2.17 7.83
C GLN A 314 -7.09 1.44 9.15
N LEU A 315 -8.37 1.25 9.46
CA LEU A 315 -8.83 0.46 10.60
C LEU A 315 -9.23 -0.95 10.12
N PRO A 316 -8.98 -2.01 10.92
CA PRO A 316 -8.37 -2.00 12.25
C PRO A 316 -6.85 -1.74 12.24
N SER A 317 -6.15 -2.10 11.16
CA SER A 317 -4.71 -1.94 11.01
C SER A 317 -4.31 -1.57 9.58
N PRO A 318 -3.16 -0.89 9.40
CA PRO A 318 -2.60 -0.64 8.08
C PRO A 318 -2.19 -1.96 7.39
N PRO A 319 -2.14 -1.99 6.04
CA PRO A 319 -1.63 -3.15 5.29
C PRO A 319 -0.17 -3.50 5.59
N HIS A 320 0.65 -2.51 5.97
CA HIS A 320 2.07 -2.66 6.24
C HIS A 320 2.47 -1.99 7.56
N ILE A 321 3.67 -2.27 8.05
CA ILE A 321 4.16 -1.70 9.31
C ILE A 321 4.24 -0.16 9.25
N ASP A 322 3.72 0.53 10.29
CA ASP A 322 3.55 1.99 10.34
C ASP A 322 4.79 2.79 9.93
N VAL A 323 5.98 2.37 10.41
CA VAL A 323 7.26 3.05 10.13
C VAL A 323 7.64 3.06 8.64
N MET A 324 7.12 2.11 7.86
CA MET A 324 7.33 2.05 6.41
C MET A 324 6.81 3.33 5.75
N TYR A 325 5.61 3.80 6.14
CA TYR A 325 4.98 4.99 5.57
C TYR A 325 5.79 6.27 5.85
N THR A 326 6.36 6.42 7.06
CA THR A 326 7.27 7.54 7.37
C THR A 326 8.51 7.50 6.47
N ALA A 327 9.14 6.33 6.34
CA ALA A 327 10.34 6.17 5.51
C ALA A 327 10.06 6.39 4.02
N LEU A 328 8.88 5.98 3.53
CA LEU A 328 8.44 6.17 2.16
C LEU A 328 8.19 7.66 1.85
N LEU A 329 7.49 8.38 2.73
CA LEU A 329 7.26 9.83 2.57
C LEU A 329 8.58 10.62 2.58
N ILE A 330 9.54 10.25 3.43
CA ILE A 330 10.88 10.85 3.42
C ILE A 330 11.57 10.62 2.07
N GLU A 331 11.51 9.41 1.53
CA GLU A 331 12.13 9.10 0.24
C GLU A 331 11.46 9.84 -0.92
N LEU A 332 10.14 9.93 -0.91
CA LEU A 332 9.38 10.72 -1.88
C LEU A 332 9.75 12.21 -1.78
N CYS A 333 9.93 12.78 -0.58
CA CYS A 333 10.39 14.17 -0.40
C CYS A 333 11.77 14.42 -1.01
N LYS A 334 12.68 13.43 -0.95
CA LYS A 334 14.01 13.54 -1.61
C LYS A 334 13.89 13.51 -3.13
N LEU A 335 12.99 12.70 -3.67
CA LEU A 335 12.79 12.58 -5.12
C LEU A 335 12.00 13.75 -5.71
N GLN A 336 11.17 14.43 -4.91
CA GLN A 336 10.33 15.57 -5.31
C GLN A 336 10.45 16.77 -4.33
N PRO A 337 11.65 17.34 -4.15
CA PRO A 337 11.89 18.35 -3.10
C PRO A 337 11.17 19.68 -3.34
N GLY A 338 10.83 20.00 -4.60
CA GLY A 338 10.16 21.25 -4.97
C GLY A 338 8.64 21.24 -4.86
N SER A 339 8.00 20.10 -4.56
CA SER A 339 6.55 19.98 -4.62
C SER A 339 5.97 19.12 -3.49
N LEU A 340 6.51 17.94 -3.24
CA LEU A 340 5.93 17.00 -2.28
C LEU A 340 5.95 17.50 -0.82
N PRO A 341 7.01 18.15 -0.31
CA PRO A 341 7.00 18.70 1.05
C PRO A 341 5.84 19.69 1.30
N GLN A 342 5.46 20.47 0.29
CA GLN A 342 4.35 21.42 0.38
C GLN A 342 3.00 20.68 0.47
N VAL A 343 2.80 19.66 -0.37
CA VAL A 343 1.60 18.80 -0.32
C VAL A 343 1.50 18.09 1.02
N LEU A 344 2.63 17.60 1.55
CA LEU A 344 2.67 16.91 2.83
C LEU A 344 2.37 17.85 4.00
N ALA A 345 2.96 19.05 4.03
CA ALA A 345 2.65 20.06 5.04
C ALA A 345 1.17 20.46 5.01
N GLN A 346 0.60 20.64 3.81
CA GLN A 346 -0.83 20.89 3.64
C GLN A 346 -1.67 19.73 4.18
N ALA A 347 -1.32 18.48 3.89
CA ALA A 347 -2.03 17.32 4.42
C ALA A 347 -1.99 17.27 5.96
N THR A 348 -0.82 17.53 6.56
CA THR A 348 -0.65 17.61 8.03
C THR A 348 -1.57 18.65 8.64
N GLU A 349 -1.59 19.85 8.07
CA GLU A 349 -2.44 20.96 8.52
C GLU A 349 -3.92 20.56 8.51
N MET A 350 -4.35 19.91 7.45
CA MET A 350 -5.74 19.49 7.28
C MET A 350 -6.14 18.38 8.24
N MET A 351 -5.22 17.49 8.59
CA MET A 351 -5.46 16.48 9.63
C MET A 351 -5.53 17.11 11.02
N TYR A 352 -4.62 18.04 11.34
CA TYR A 352 -4.64 18.80 12.59
C TYR A 352 -5.98 19.54 12.78
N MET A 353 -6.44 20.25 11.74
CA MET A 353 -7.72 20.98 11.78
C MET A 353 -8.95 20.09 11.94
N ARG A 354 -8.83 18.77 11.74
CA ARG A 354 -9.92 17.78 11.84
C ARG A 354 -9.77 16.83 13.03
N LEU A 355 -8.84 17.09 13.95
CA LEU A 355 -8.58 16.22 15.10
C LEU A 355 -9.81 15.99 16.00
N ASP A 356 -10.73 16.96 16.08
CA ASP A 356 -11.88 16.92 16.98
C ASP A 356 -12.80 15.70 16.82
N THR A 357 -12.84 15.14 15.61
CA THR A 357 -13.67 13.97 15.28
C THR A 357 -12.85 12.77 14.81
N MET A 358 -11.52 12.86 14.93
CA MET A 358 -10.62 11.81 14.48
C MET A 358 -10.60 10.64 15.49
N ASN A 359 -10.63 9.40 14.98
CA ASN A 359 -10.53 8.21 15.79
C ASN A 359 -9.19 8.19 16.54
N THR A 360 -9.21 7.86 17.83
CA THR A 360 -8.03 7.89 18.71
C THR A 360 -6.88 7.02 18.22
N ILE A 361 -7.17 5.85 17.64
CA ILE A 361 -6.15 4.97 17.06
C ILE A 361 -5.43 5.68 15.90
N CYS A 362 -6.17 6.43 15.09
CA CYS A 362 -5.60 7.18 13.98
C CYS A 362 -4.81 8.41 14.48
N ILE A 363 -5.26 9.06 15.56
CA ILE A 363 -4.52 10.15 16.23
C ILE A 363 -3.17 9.62 16.74
N ASP A 364 -3.13 8.46 17.39
CA ASP A 364 -1.87 7.85 17.86
C ASP A 364 -0.89 7.60 16.71
N ARG A 365 -1.38 7.09 15.58
CA ARG A 365 -0.55 6.90 14.37
C ARG A 365 -0.07 8.23 13.80
N LEU A 366 -0.91 9.26 13.79
CA LEU A 366 -0.54 10.61 13.34
C LEU A 366 0.55 11.22 14.23
N ILE A 367 0.43 11.10 15.57
CA ILE A 367 1.44 11.56 16.54
C ILE A 367 2.78 10.87 16.28
N ASN A 368 2.78 9.53 16.17
CA ASN A 368 3.99 8.76 15.94
C ASN A 368 4.63 9.11 14.59
N TRP A 369 3.84 9.16 13.51
CA TRP A 369 4.32 9.55 12.20
C TRP A 369 4.90 10.97 12.19
N PHE A 370 4.17 11.95 12.74
CA PHE A 370 4.55 13.36 12.65
C PHE A 370 5.80 13.67 13.46
N SER A 371 5.88 13.19 14.70
CA SER A 371 7.07 13.32 15.55
C SER A 371 8.33 12.71 14.92
N HIS A 372 8.20 11.51 14.33
CA HIS A 372 9.29 10.85 13.62
C HIS A 372 9.64 11.54 12.29
N HIS A 373 8.66 12.07 11.58
CA HIS A 373 8.91 12.90 10.40
C HIS A 373 9.71 14.15 10.79
N LEU A 374 9.28 14.89 11.80
CA LEU A 374 9.96 16.09 12.31
C LEU A 374 11.41 15.79 12.70
N SER A 375 11.69 14.67 13.39
CA SER A 375 13.06 14.31 13.78
C SER A 375 14.01 14.14 12.59
N ASN A 376 13.49 13.80 11.41
CA ASN A 376 14.27 13.67 10.17
C ASN A 376 14.48 15.01 9.44
N PHE A 377 13.74 16.07 9.81
CA PHE A 377 13.83 17.42 9.24
C PHE A 377 14.17 18.47 10.31
N GLN A 378 15.04 18.10 11.25
CA GLN A 378 15.59 18.99 12.28
C GLN A 378 14.52 19.59 13.21
N PHE A 379 13.37 18.94 13.33
CA PHE A 379 12.20 19.38 14.10
C PHE A 379 11.63 20.74 13.68
N ARG A 380 11.78 21.12 12.41
CA ARG A 380 11.23 22.37 11.89
C ARG A 380 9.74 22.23 11.60
N TRP A 381 8.94 23.07 12.24
CA TRP A 381 7.51 23.22 11.97
C TRP A 381 7.07 24.65 12.31
N SER A 382 6.05 25.14 11.62
CA SER A 382 5.42 26.44 11.90
C SER A 382 4.42 26.31 13.05
N TRP A 383 4.91 26.13 14.28
CA TRP A 383 4.06 25.90 15.45
C TRP A 383 3.03 27.02 15.71
N ASP A 384 3.36 28.27 15.36
CA ASP A 384 2.44 29.41 15.51
C ASP A 384 1.14 29.26 14.69
N ASP A 385 1.15 28.47 13.60
CA ASP A 385 -0.07 28.18 12.82
C ASP A 385 -1.10 27.39 13.65
N TRP A 386 -0.66 26.74 14.74
CA TRP A 386 -1.47 25.95 15.67
C TRP A 386 -1.72 26.65 17.01
N ALA A 387 -1.53 27.97 17.07
CA ALA A 387 -1.77 28.74 18.29
C ALA A 387 -3.24 28.69 18.77
N ASP A 388 -4.16 28.24 17.92
CA ASP A 388 -5.56 28.01 18.27
C ASP A 388 -5.77 26.96 19.37
N CYS A 389 -4.82 26.04 19.59
CA CYS A 389 -4.90 25.07 20.68
C CYS A 389 -4.63 25.66 22.06
N LEU A 390 -3.91 26.78 22.15
CA LEU A 390 -3.47 27.38 23.42
C LEU A 390 -4.61 27.98 24.24
N THR A 391 -5.75 28.26 23.59
CA THR A 391 -6.96 28.80 24.24
C THR A 391 -7.99 27.72 24.55
N GLN A 392 -7.71 26.46 24.21
CA GLN A 392 -8.59 25.31 24.43
C GLN A 392 -8.22 24.58 25.72
N ASP A 393 -9.16 23.79 26.24
CA ASP A 393 -8.91 22.88 27.35
C ASP A 393 -7.84 21.83 26.97
N ILE A 394 -6.89 21.54 27.87
CA ILE A 394 -5.74 20.65 27.62
C ILE A 394 -6.16 19.22 27.24
N GLU A 395 -7.36 18.78 27.61
CA GLU A 395 -7.90 17.47 27.25
C GLU A 395 -8.58 17.43 25.88
N LYS A 396 -8.70 18.58 25.19
CA LYS A 396 -9.20 18.62 23.81
C LYS A 396 -8.19 18.00 22.84
N PRO A 397 -8.65 17.45 21.69
CA PRO A 397 -7.79 16.72 20.77
C PRO A 397 -6.57 17.51 20.26
N LYS A 398 -6.73 18.79 19.93
CA LYS A 398 -5.64 19.63 19.41
C LYS A 398 -4.50 19.88 20.42
N PRO A 399 -4.73 20.45 21.62
CA PRO A 399 -3.65 20.65 22.60
C PRO A 399 -3.04 19.33 23.07
N LYS A 400 -3.85 18.28 23.25
CA LYS A 400 -3.36 16.94 23.58
C LYS A 400 -2.44 16.39 22.49
N PHE A 401 -2.84 16.51 21.22
CA PHE A 401 -2.02 16.11 20.07
C PHE A 401 -0.65 16.81 20.07
N VAL A 402 -0.62 18.14 20.24
CA VAL A 402 0.64 18.90 20.27
C VAL A 402 1.53 18.45 21.43
N LYS A 403 0.96 18.30 22.64
CA LYS A 403 1.68 17.83 23.83
C LYS A 403 2.32 16.45 23.60
N GLU A 404 1.56 15.49 23.07
CA GLU A 404 2.03 14.13 22.79
C GLU A 404 3.09 14.11 21.68
N VAL A 405 2.95 14.94 20.64
CA VAL A 405 3.98 15.09 19.59
C VAL A 405 5.27 15.63 20.20
N LEU A 406 5.22 16.68 21.03
CA LEU A 406 6.40 17.24 21.68
C LEU A 406 7.06 16.24 22.62
N GLU A 407 6.27 15.43 23.34
CA GLU A 407 6.79 14.34 24.16
C GLU A 407 7.54 13.30 23.31
N LYS A 408 6.96 12.87 22.19
CA LYS A 408 7.62 11.93 21.26
C LYS A 408 8.88 12.53 20.63
N CYS A 409 8.85 13.80 20.26
CA CYS A 409 10.02 14.53 19.79
C CYS A 409 11.12 14.58 20.86
N MET A 410 10.77 14.81 22.13
CA MET A 410 11.72 14.77 23.24
C MET A 410 12.36 13.39 23.40
N ARG A 411 11.59 12.30 23.24
CA ARG A 411 12.13 10.92 23.29
C ARG A 411 13.11 10.63 22.14
N LEU A 412 12.95 11.29 21.00
CA LEU A 412 13.88 11.23 19.85
C LEU A 412 14.99 12.30 19.94
N SER A 413 15.04 13.04 21.05
CA SER A 413 15.94 14.18 21.25
C SER A 413 16.26 14.38 22.73
N TYR A 414 16.29 15.62 23.20
CA TYR A 414 16.44 15.97 24.62
C TYR A 414 15.61 17.21 24.93
N HIS A 415 15.23 17.39 26.21
CA HIS A 415 14.30 18.42 26.67
C HIS A 415 14.66 19.84 26.16
N GLN A 416 15.90 20.30 26.37
CA GLN A 416 16.31 21.65 25.98
C GLN A 416 16.10 21.92 24.48
N ARG A 417 16.39 20.93 23.62
CA ARG A 417 16.18 21.08 22.18
C ARG A 417 14.71 21.24 21.83
N ILE A 418 13.80 20.60 22.56
CA ILE A 418 12.35 20.78 22.34
C ILE A 418 11.90 22.18 22.79
N VAL A 419 12.46 22.69 23.89
CA VAL A 419 12.23 24.08 24.33
C VAL A 419 12.67 25.09 23.26
N ASP A 420 13.81 24.85 22.61
CA ASP A 420 14.39 25.80 21.66
C ASP A 420 13.68 25.85 20.30
N ILE A 421 12.95 24.79 19.91
CA ILE A 421 12.28 24.69 18.58
C ILE A 421 10.84 25.18 18.57
N VAL A 422 10.23 25.41 19.74
CA VAL A 422 8.84 25.87 19.85
C VAL A 422 8.78 27.34 20.29
N PRO A 423 7.76 28.11 19.87
CA PRO A 423 7.55 29.46 20.36
C PRO A 423 7.33 29.50 21.88
N PRO A 424 7.71 30.58 22.59
CA PRO A 424 7.52 30.69 24.05
C PRO A 424 6.07 30.51 24.52
N SER A 425 5.10 30.84 23.67
CA SER A 425 3.66 30.65 23.93
C SER A 425 3.26 29.17 24.10
N PHE A 426 4.04 28.24 23.56
CA PHE A 426 3.80 26.79 23.67
C PHE A 426 4.45 26.15 24.89
N SER A 427 5.14 26.92 25.74
CA SER A 427 5.88 26.41 26.90
C SER A 427 5.06 25.52 27.83
N ALA A 428 3.77 25.80 28.01
CA ALA A 428 2.86 25.00 28.83
C ALA A 428 2.55 23.59 28.25
N LEU A 429 2.78 23.38 26.95
CA LEU A 429 2.57 22.10 26.26
C LEU A 429 3.85 21.26 26.17
N ILE A 430 5.00 21.81 26.56
CA ILE A 430 6.28 21.10 26.53
C ILE A 430 6.27 20.00 27.60
N PRO A 431 6.72 18.77 27.28
CA PRO A 431 6.86 17.70 28.27
C PRO A 431 7.81 18.12 29.39
N ALA A 432 7.49 17.74 30.63
CA ALA A 432 8.36 18.01 31.76
C ALA A 432 9.75 17.36 31.57
N ASN A 433 10.78 18.02 32.10
CA ASN A 433 12.14 17.49 32.05
C ASN A 433 12.21 16.12 32.77
N PRO A 434 12.65 15.04 32.08
CA PRO A 434 12.67 13.70 32.65
C PRO A 434 13.79 13.58 33.70
N HIS A 435 13.48 14.00 34.92
CA HIS A 435 14.34 13.85 36.09
C HIS A 435 13.79 12.78 37.03
N LEU A 436 14.70 12.03 37.64
CA LEU A 436 14.36 11.08 38.69
C LEU A 436 13.86 11.85 39.93
N LEU A 437 12.60 11.62 40.28
CA LEU A 437 12.06 12.07 41.57
C LEU A 437 12.56 11.13 42.66
N HIS A 438 13.68 11.48 43.30
CA HIS A 438 14.11 10.82 44.52
C HIS A 438 13.32 11.39 45.70
N GLU A 439 12.35 10.63 46.23
CA GLU A 439 11.61 10.97 47.46
C GLU A 439 12.52 11.11 48.70
N CYS A 440 13.78 10.69 48.63
CA CYS A 440 14.73 10.68 49.75
C CYS A 440 15.23 12.05 50.19
N LYS A 441 14.80 13.15 49.56
CA LYS A 441 15.17 14.51 49.99
C LYS A 441 14.25 15.09 51.08
N CYS A 442 13.16 14.40 51.42
CA CYS A 442 12.40 14.72 52.63
C CYS A 442 13.06 14.05 53.83
N SER A 443 13.57 14.87 54.75
CA SER A 443 14.22 14.54 56.01
C SER A 443 13.56 13.34 56.72
N GLY A 444 14.25 12.20 56.83
CA GLY A 444 13.78 11.12 57.71
C GLY A 444 14.34 9.70 57.53
N PHE A 445 15.03 9.36 56.43
CA PHE A 445 15.40 7.95 56.17
C PHE A 445 16.92 7.70 56.13
N LEU A 446 17.53 7.53 57.31
CA LEU A 446 18.93 7.10 57.51
C LEU A 446 19.30 5.82 56.75
N TYR A 447 18.34 4.92 56.52
CA TYR A 447 18.56 3.66 55.82
C TYR A 447 18.79 3.84 54.32
N VAL A 448 18.16 4.83 53.69
CA VAL A 448 18.29 5.03 52.22
C VAL A 448 19.58 5.75 51.87
N THR A 449 20.02 6.69 52.71
CA THR A 449 21.36 7.29 52.58
C THR A 449 22.46 6.25 52.79
N ALA A 450 22.33 5.35 53.77
CA ALA A 450 23.28 4.25 53.96
C ALA A 450 23.32 3.27 52.77
N LEU A 451 22.16 3.00 52.15
CA LEU A 451 22.07 2.16 50.95
C LEU A 451 22.73 2.82 49.74
N LEU A 452 22.50 4.12 49.52
CA LEU A 452 23.13 4.89 48.44
C LEU A 452 24.66 4.94 48.59
N VAL A 453 25.16 5.17 49.81
CA VAL A 453 26.60 5.13 50.11
C VAL A 453 27.17 3.73 49.87
N SER A 454 26.44 2.67 50.27
CA SER A 454 26.88 1.28 50.04
C SER A 454 26.93 0.92 48.55
N ILE A 455 25.99 1.42 47.74
CA ILE A 455 25.99 1.24 46.29
C ILE A 455 27.16 2.00 45.65
N GLN A 456 27.41 3.25 46.05
CA GLN A 456 28.54 4.04 45.56
C GLN A 456 29.89 3.42 45.95
N MET A 457 30.03 2.91 47.18
CA MET A 457 31.26 2.26 47.64
C MET A 457 31.52 0.93 46.94
N ARG A 458 30.47 0.12 46.66
CA ARG A 458 30.63 -1.09 45.83
C ARG A 458 31.08 -0.78 44.41
N ALA A 459 30.54 0.28 43.80
CA ALA A 459 30.93 0.69 42.45
C ALA A 459 32.38 1.18 42.36
N MET A 460 32.90 1.85 43.41
CA MET A 460 34.32 2.26 43.48
C MET A 460 35.27 1.10 43.76
N ALA A 461 34.83 0.06 44.48
CA ALA A 461 35.65 -1.12 44.75
C ALA A 461 35.78 -2.06 43.54
N SER A 462 34.90 -1.94 42.53
CA SER A 462 34.94 -2.73 41.29
C SER A 462 35.78 -2.12 40.16
N THR A 463 36.35 -0.92 40.37
CA THR A 463 37.22 -0.21 39.41
C THR A 463 38.70 -0.16 39.84
N LEU A 464 39.04 -0.84 40.93
CA LEU A 464 40.40 -1.24 41.33
C LEU A 464 40.58 -2.72 41.01
#